data_AF-A0A8E1RTL4-F1
#
_entry.id   AF-A0A8E1RTL4-F1
#
_cell.length_a   1.000
_cell.length_b   1.000
_cell.length_c   1.000
_cell.angle_alpha   90.00
_cell.angle_beta   90.00
_cell.angle_gamma   90.00
#
_symmetry.space_group_name_H-M   'P 1'
#
loop_
_entity.id
_entity.type
_entity.pdbx_description
1 polymer ?
#
loop_
_entity_poly.entity_id
_entity_poly.type
_entity_poly.pdbx_seq_one_letter_code
_entity_poly.pdbx_strand_id
1 'polypeptide(L)'
;MQCICKYMALSSLAAGLFFIAQATASTPVQKDSPVINSLFAQTKPQCIGRYVIDVPESFNNQLHDMIFIDDFKIESKPLYPSSCKQRVQLREQALRDAINKPDNL
;
A
#
# COMPACT_ATOMS: atom_id res chain seq x y z
N MET A 1 19.58 -52.53 19.07
CA MET A 1 19.75 -51.18 19.67
C MET A 1 20.44 -50.20 18.69
N GLN A 2 19.91 -50.02 17.47
CA GLN A 2 20.42 -49.00 16.51
C GLN A 2 19.34 -48.36 15.62
N CYS A 3 18.09 -48.86 15.61
CA CYS A 3 17.02 -48.28 14.77
C CYS A 3 16.21 -47.17 15.45
N ILE A 4 16.35 -46.96 16.76
CA ILE A 4 15.53 -45.96 17.48
C ILE A 4 16.11 -44.54 17.33
N CYS A 5 17.43 -44.39 17.14
CA CYS A 5 18.08 -43.07 17.02
C CYS A 5 17.88 -42.36 15.68
N LYS A 6 17.50 -43.05 14.60
CA LYS A 6 17.35 -42.41 13.28
C LYS A 6 16.01 -41.66 13.11
N TYR A 7 14.96 -42.11 13.80
CA TYR A 7 13.64 -41.50 13.65
C TYR A 7 13.43 -40.22 14.48
N MET A 8 14.27 -39.99 15.50
CA MET A 8 14.19 -38.78 16.33
C MET A 8 14.85 -37.54 15.68
N ALA A 9 15.73 -37.75 14.69
CA ALA A 9 16.40 -36.64 13.99
C ALA A 9 15.56 -36.09 12.81
N LEU A 10 14.62 -36.87 12.27
CA LEU A 10 13.79 -36.46 11.13
C LEU A 10 12.48 -35.77 11.53
N SER A 11 12.07 -35.82 12.80
CA SER A 11 10.84 -35.15 13.28
C SER A 11 11.03 -33.67 13.64
N SER A 12 12.27 -33.18 13.76
CA SER A 12 12.54 -31.85 14.32
C SER A 12 12.53 -30.68 13.31
N LEU A 13 12.35 -30.92 12.01
CA LEU A 13 12.27 -29.84 11.00
C LEU A 13 10.84 -29.31 10.77
N ALA A 14 9.80 -30.00 11.23
CA ALA A 14 8.42 -29.58 11.02
C ALA A 14 7.89 -28.61 12.10
N ALA A 15 8.55 -28.52 13.26
CA ALA A 15 8.08 -27.72 14.39
C ALA A 15 8.45 -26.22 14.30
N GLY A 16 9.41 -25.85 13.46
CA GLY A 16 9.91 -24.46 13.36
C GLY A 16 9.05 -23.51 12.51
N LEU A 17 8.13 -24.03 11.70
CA LEU A 17 7.32 -23.22 10.77
C LEU A 17 6.00 -22.71 11.38
N PHE A 18 5.66 -23.10 12.61
CA PHE A 18 4.36 -22.77 13.24
C PHE A 18 4.36 -21.49 14.09
N PHE A 19 5.51 -20.84 14.30
CA PHE A 19 5.63 -19.66 15.16
C PHE A 19 5.80 -18.34 14.41
N ILE A 20 5.31 -18.25 13.16
CA ILE A 20 5.01 -16.92 12.62
C ILE A 20 3.67 -16.52 13.24
N ALA A 21 3.73 -15.78 14.34
CA ALA A 21 2.56 -15.12 14.90
C ALA A 21 1.94 -14.29 13.77
N GLN A 22 0.80 -14.74 13.25
CA GLN A 22 0.02 -13.94 12.33
C GLN A 22 -0.35 -12.67 13.10
N ALA A 23 0.14 -11.52 12.64
CA ALA A 23 -0.30 -10.24 13.15
C ALA A 23 -1.79 -10.10 12.80
N THR A 24 -2.65 -10.55 13.70
CA THR A 24 -4.08 -10.35 13.58
C THR A 24 -4.34 -8.86 13.76
N ALA A 25 -5.09 -8.28 12.82
CA ALA A 25 -5.53 -6.90 12.94
C ALA A 25 -6.27 -6.73 14.28
N SER A 26 -5.98 -5.63 14.97
CA SER A 26 -6.64 -5.29 16.23
C SER A 26 -8.15 -5.36 16.06
N THR A 27 -8.82 -6.07 16.97
CA THR A 27 -10.28 -6.06 17.06
C THR A 27 -10.77 -4.60 17.14
N PRO A 28 -11.77 -4.19 16.34
CA PRO A 28 -12.35 -2.88 16.47
C PRO A 28 -12.79 -2.69 17.93
N VAL A 29 -12.35 -1.59 18.56
CA VAL A 29 -12.87 -1.19 19.86
C VAL A 29 -14.38 -1.13 19.71
N GLN A 30 -15.09 -2.02 20.39
CA GLN A 30 -16.53 -2.18 20.25
C GLN A 30 -17.21 -1.00 20.95
N LYS A 31 -17.27 0.13 20.24
CA LYS A 31 -17.94 1.35 20.68
C LYS A 31 -19.37 1.25 20.18
N ASP A 32 -20.19 0.49 20.89
CA ASP A 32 -21.57 0.22 20.52
C ASP A 32 -22.36 1.54 20.48
N SER A 33 -22.58 2.02 19.26
CA SER A 33 -23.40 3.19 18.97
C SER A 33 -24.33 2.83 17.82
N PRO A 34 -25.65 3.07 17.95
CA PRO A 34 -26.60 2.78 16.88
C PRO A 34 -26.26 3.50 15.57
N VAL A 35 -25.60 4.66 15.64
CA VAL A 35 -25.12 5.41 14.48
C VAL A 35 -24.01 4.66 13.75
N ILE A 36 -23.03 4.13 14.49
CA ILE A 36 -21.92 3.36 13.90
C ILE A 36 -22.45 2.08 13.25
N ASN A 37 -23.35 1.37 13.93
CA ASN A 37 -23.96 0.16 13.39
C ASN A 37 -24.76 0.44 12.11
N SER A 38 -25.46 1.58 12.04
CA SER A 38 -26.18 1.98 10.82
C SER A 38 -25.24 2.36 9.67
N LEU A 39 -24.12 3.03 9.95
CA LEU A 39 -23.17 3.45 8.91
C LEU A 39 -22.39 2.28 8.32
N PHE A 40 -22.05 1.28 9.14
CA PHE A 40 -21.28 0.11 8.72
C PHE A 40 -22.16 -1.12 8.44
N ALA A 41 -23.48 -0.96 8.35
CA ALA A 41 -24.39 -2.04 7.96
C ALA A 41 -24.09 -2.56 6.54
N GLN A 42 -23.58 -1.69 5.68
CA GLN A 42 -23.07 -2.01 4.34
C GLN A 42 -21.72 -1.34 4.16
N THR A 43 -20.72 -2.14 3.79
CA THR A 43 -19.34 -1.67 3.60
C THR A 43 -18.81 -2.05 2.24
N LYS A 44 -17.79 -1.31 1.79
CA LYS A 44 -16.98 -1.62 0.61
C LYS A 44 -15.49 -1.57 0.96
N PRO A 45 -14.66 -2.43 0.35
CA PRO A 45 -13.22 -2.36 0.54
C PRO A 45 -12.65 -1.14 -0.19
N GLN A 46 -11.81 -0.37 0.50
CA GLN A 46 -11.04 0.74 -0.05
C GLN A 46 -9.54 0.52 0.19
N CYS A 47 -8.75 0.63 -0.87
CA CYS A 47 -7.30 0.49 -0.80
C CYS A 47 -6.64 1.85 -0.52
N ILE A 48 -5.78 1.90 0.51
CA ILE A 48 -4.96 3.07 0.84
C ILE A 48 -3.52 2.60 1.05
N GLY A 49 -2.64 2.92 0.12
CA GLY A 49 -1.25 2.45 0.14
C GLY A 49 -1.18 0.92 0.19
N ARG A 50 -0.68 0.38 1.31
CA ARG A 50 -0.53 -1.06 1.55
C ARG A 50 -1.72 -1.72 2.26
N TYR A 51 -2.69 -0.93 2.69
CA TYR A 51 -3.81 -1.40 3.50
C TYR A 51 -5.09 -1.45 2.69
N VAL A 52 -5.94 -2.40 3.05
CA VAL A 52 -7.34 -2.46 2.62
C VAL A 52 -8.18 -2.21 3.87
N ILE A 53 -9.07 -1.24 3.80
CA ILE A 53 -9.99 -0.89 4.89
C ILE A 53 -11.43 -1.01 4.40
N ASP A 54 -12.31 -1.50 5.26
CA ASP A 54 -13.74 -1.48 4.97
C ASP A 54 -14.33 -0.13 5.39
N VAL A 55 -14.91 0.57 4.42
CA VAL A 55 -15.57 1.86 4.64
C VAL A 55 -17.06 1.73 4.38
N PRO A 56 -17.91 2.56 5.00
CA PRO A 56 -19.32 2.63 4.66
C PRO A 56 -19.54 2.75 3.15
N GLU A 57 -20.57 2.11 2.61
CA GLU A 57 -20.84 2.16 1.18
C GLU A 57 -21.01 3.60 0.66
N SER A 58 -21.64 4.45 1.47
CA SER A 58 -21.84 5.88 1.22
C SER A 58 -20.56 6.73 1.29
N PHE A 59 -19.44 6.17 1.75
CA PHE A 59 -18.18 6.90 1.85
C PHE A 59 -17.65 7.27 0.47
N ASN A 60 -17.50 8.57 0.22
CA ASN A 60 -16.93 9.10 -1.01
C ASN A 60 -15.61 9.80 -0.68
N ASN A 61 -14.49 9.13 -0.98
CA ASN A 61 -13.17 9.67 -0.67
C ASN A 61 -12.83 10.84 -1.60
N GLN A 62 -12.74 12.05 -1.04
CA GLN A 62 -12.30 13.25 -1.77
C GLN A 62 -10.79 13.51 -1.68
N LEU A 63 -10.06 12.72 -0.88
CA LEU A 63 -8.62 12.85 -0.74
C LEU A 63 -7.91 12.20 -1.94
N HIS A 64 -7.79 12.94 -3.04
CA HIS A 64 -7.05 12.52 -4.23
C HIS A 64 -5.62 13.11 -4.30
N ASP A 65 -5.32 14.10 -3.44
CA ASP A 65 -4.11 14.94 -3.52
C ASP A 65 -3.20 14.86 -2.28
N MET A 66 -3.37 13.82 -1.46
CA MET A 66 -2.64 13.63 -0.20
C MET A 66 -1.80 12.34 -0.21
N ILE A 67 -1.31 11.93 -1.37
CA ILE A 67 -0.40 10.78 -1.49
C ILE A 67 1.02 11.30 -1.69
N PHE A 68 1.94 10.83 -0.86
CA PHE A 68 3.35 11.21 -0.89
C PHE A 68 4.23 9.97 -0.93
N ILE A 69 5.32 10.03 -1.69
CA ILE A 69 6.45 9.11 -1.58
C ILE A 69 7.62 9.98 -1.12
N ASP A 70 8.10 9.73 0.10
CA ASP A 70 9.02 10.64 0.81
C ASP A 70 8.48 12.08 0.80
N ASP A 71 9.25 13.03 0.28
CA ASP A 71 8.87 14.44 0.17
C ASP A 71 8.13 14.77 -1.14
N PHE A 72 7.92 13.79 -2.02
CA PHE A 72 7.28 14.00 -3.32
C PHE A 72 5.78 13.72 -3.26
N LYS A 73 4.97 14.75 -3.51
CA LYS A 73 3.54 14.60 -3.76
C LYS A 73 3.31 13.85 -5.06
N ILE A 74 2.53 12.77 -5.00
CA ILE A 74 2.10 11.99 -6.16
C ILE A 74 0.75 12.50 -6.63
N GLU A 75 0.67 12.83 -7.92
CA GLU A 75 -0.57 13.21 -8.59
C GLU A 75 -0.94 12.16 -9.64
N SER A 76 -2.20 11.74 -9.66
CA SER A 76 -2.75 10.92 -10.73
C SER A 76 -3.65 11.79 -11.61
N LYS A 77 -3.29 11.94 -12.87
CA LYS A 77 -4.09 12.68 -13.86
C LYS A 77 -4.34 11.78 -15.06
N PRO A 78 -5.61 11.53 -15.44
CA PRO A 78 -5.91 10.79 -16.65
C PRO A 78 -5.40 11.59 -17.85
N LEU A 79 -4.49 10.99 -18.61
CA LEU A 79 -3.86 11.60 -19.78
C LEU A 79 -3.79 10.59 -20.90
N TYR A 80 -4.01 11.07 -22.13
CA TYR A 80 -3.75 10.25 -23.31
C TYR A 80 -2.25 9.91 -23.39
N PRO A 81 -1.88 8.69 -23.81
CA PRO A 81 -0.49 8.27 -23.89
C PRO A 81 0.40 9.21 -24.71
N SER A 82 -0.12 9.77 -25.82
CA SER A 82 0.60 10.73 -26.65
C SER A 82 0.92 12.03 -25.91
N SER A 83 -0.06 12.60 -25.21
CA SER A 83 0.11 13.81 -24.40
C SER A 83 1.06 13.57 -23.22
N CYS A 84 1.00 12.39 -22.60
CA CYS A 84 1.94 12.00 -21.55
C CYS A 84 3.38 11.97 -22.09
N LYS A 85 3.61 11.30 -23.22
CA LYS A 85 4.93 11.24 -23.87
C LYS A 85 5.47 12.63 -24.22
N GLN A 86 4.64 13.48 -24.82
CA GLN A 86 5.02 14.85 -25.16
C GLN A 86 5.43 15.65 -23.92
N ARG A 87 4.67 15.54 -22.82
CA ARG A 87 4.99 16.22 -21.56
C ARG A 87 6.34 15.78 -20.98
N VAL A 88 6.64 14.48 -21.03
CA VAL A 88 7.93 13.95 -20.58
C VAL A 88 9.07 14.55 -21.42
N GLN A 89 8.95 14.50 -22.75
CA GLN A 89 9.96 15.03 -23.66
C GLN A 89 10.24 16.52 -23.44
N LEU A 90 9.19 17.33 -23.27
CA LEU A 90 9.33 18.76 -23.03
C LEU A 90 10.02 19.07 -21.70
N ARG A 91 9.71 18.31 -20.64
CA ARG A 91 10.35 18.46 -19.32
C ARG A 91 11.82 18.06 -19.35
N GLU A 92 12.15 16.96 -20.01
CA GLU A 92 13.52 16.53 -20.18
C GLU A 92 14.35 17.55 -20.97
N GLN A 93 13.77 18.15 -22.02
CA GLN A 93 14.44 19.20 -22.78
C GLN A 93 14.67 20.45 -21.92
N ALA A 94 13.64 20.93 -21.22
CA ALA A 94 13.77 22.08 -20.32
C ALA A 94 14.83 21.85 -19.23
N LEU A 95 14.94 20.60 -18.73
CA LEU A 95 15.97 20.24 -17.76
C LEU A 95 17.38 20.30 -18.38
N ARG A 96 17.57 19.74 -19.58
CA ARG A 96 18.86 19.83 -20.31
C ARG A 96 19.25 21.28 -20.57
N ASP A 97 18.30 22.10 -21.01
CA ASP A 97 18.54 23.51 -21.30
C ASP A 97 18.90 24.29 -20.03
N ALA A 98 18.28 23.96 -18.89
CA ALA A 98 18.60 24.58 -17.60
C ALA A 98 20.01 24.19 -17.09
N ILE A 99 20.40 22.93 -17.23
CA ILE A 99 21.72 22.44 -16.81
C ILE A 99 22.82 23.07 -17.67
N ASN A 100 22.63 23.18 -18.97
CA ASN A 100 23.63 23.70 -19.91
C ASN A 100 23.69 25.24 -19.97
N LYS A 101 23.06 25.95 -19.02
CA LYS A 101 23.19 27.41 -18.96
C LYS A 101 24.63 27.81 -18.61
N PRO A 102 25.17 28.86 -19.24
CA PRO A 102 26.54 29.31 -19.01
C PRO A 102 26.81 29.74 -17.56
N ASP A 103 25.77 30.12 -16.80
CA ASP A 103 25.90 30.48 -15.38
C ASP A 103 26.07 29.25 -14.45
N ASN A 104 25.91 28.03 -14.97
CA ASN A 104 26.02 26.76 -14.23
C ASN A 104 27.29 25.94 -14.57
N LEU A 105 28.17 26.47 -15.44
CA LEU A 105 29.46 25.88 -15.83
C LEU A 105 30.62 26.72 -15.29
#